data_AF-A0A5C3N9Z0-F1
#
_entry.id   AF-A0A5C3N9Z0-F1
#
_cell.length_a   1.000
_cell.length_b   1.000
_cell.length_c   1.000
_cell.angle_alpha   90.00
_cell.angle_beta   90.00
_cell.angle_gamma   90.00
#
_symmetry.space_group_name_H-M   'P 1'
#
loop_
_entity.id
_entity.type
_entity.pdbx_description
1 polymer ?
#
loop_
_entity_poly.entity_id
_entity_poly.type
_entity_poly.pdbx_seq_one_letter_code
_entity_poly.pdbx_strand_id
1 'polypeptide(L)'
;MPQHRILELSRLPKAGKLKSIRFRRNTPGDHYPVLIGRDIRKDAFCNPYHPATNVPRRILSKSLPRYKRPSLQVQAVPKALLACVDSQERTRSRPPPLNPPSVPAPEWSRIVTMSAPMIVAKKLVSKDAVVRRKIVRRVKFALGLIVTRGADVEKVRSAEGEEREVLVEGEPSRDLIRQDWTYVFVPALEVYRMPYKILIPMLREALLFITARTHVLEKRWATLAPEPRPDAKNVRFLRLWRYPF
;
A
#
# COMPACT_ATOMS: atom_id res chain seq x y z
N MET A 1 -17.50 27.47 -6.49
CA MET A 1 -16.23 26.73 -6.27
C MET A 1 -16.29 26.14 -4.86
N PRO A 2 -16.20 24.82 -4.67
CA PRO A 2 -16.06 24.28 -3.31
C PRO A 2 -14.82 24.91 -2.66
N GLN A 3 -15.00 25.50 -1.48
CA GLN A 3 -13.89 26.09 -0.73
C GLN A 3 -12.99 24.95 -0.24
N HIS A 4 -11.86 24.74 -0.88
CA HIS A 4 -10.87 23.76 -0.43
C HIS A 4 -10.26 24.23 0.90
N ARG A 5 -10.39 23.40 1.93
CA ARG A 5 -9.87 23.73 3.27
C ARG A 5 -8.36 23.55 3.29
N ILE A 6 -7.62 24.58 3.68
CA ILE A 6 -6.16 24.51 3.85
C ILE A 6 -5.82 23.62 5.07
N LEU A 7 -4.87 22.71 4.89
CA LEU A 7 -4.38 21.78 5.91
C LEU A 7 -3.14 22.33 6.61
N GLU A 8 -3.34 22.91 7.80
CA GLU A 8 -2.24 23.26 8.70
C GLU A 8 -1.84 22.03 9.54
N LEU A 9 -0.62 21.51 9.34
CA LEU A 9 -0.19 20.23 9.93
C LEU A 9 -0.11 20.23 11.47
N SER A 10 0.11 21.39 12.07
CA SER A 10 0.10 21.64 13.52
C SER A 10 -1.31 21.58 14.12
N ARG A 11 -2.34 21.87 13.32
CA ARG A 11 -3.73 22.08 13.76
C ARG A 11 -4.71 21.26 12.91
N LEU A 12 -4.37 20.00 12.66
CA LEU A 12 -5.23 19.13 11.87
C LEU A 12 -6.53 18.79 12.63
N PRO A 13 -7.71 19.03 12.03
CA PRO A 13 -8.98 18.57 12.60
C PRO A 13 -9.01 17.04 12.65
N LYS A 14 -9.93 16.50 13.47
CA LYS A 14 -10.23 15.05 13.45
C LYS A 14 -10.65 14.64 12.04
N ALA A 15 -10.13 13.51 11.57
CA ALA A 15 -10.51 12.97 10.26
C ALA A 15 -12.01 12.59 10.24
N GLY A 16 -12.66 12.77 9.10
CA GLY A 16 -14.10 12.56 8.92
C GLY A 16 -14.50 11.08 8.87
N LYS A 17 -15.00 10.63 7.72
CA LYS A 17 -15.54 9.26 7.54
C LYS A 17 -14.46 8.18 7.71
N LEU A 18 -13.33 8.34 7.03
CA LEU A 18 -12.15 7.46 7.18
C LEU A 18 -11.22 8.04 8.24
N LYS A 19 -11.14 7.36 9.40
CA LYS A 19 -10.41 7.87 10.56
C LYS A 19 -8.91 7.60 10.49
N SER A 20 -8.52 6.42 10.01
CA SER A 20 -7.12 6.01 10.07
C SER A 20 -6.75 4.91 9.06
N ILE A 21 -5.45 4.79 8.82
CA ILE A 21 -4.86 3.65 8.13
C ILE A 21 -4.13 2.78 9.14
N ARG A 22 -4.44 1.49 9.14
CA ARG A 22 -3.69 0.48 9.89
C ARG A 22 -2.61 -0.10 9.00
N PHE A 23 -1.36 -0.05 9.45
CA PHE A 23 -0.21 -0.60 8.72
C PHE A 23 0.37 -1.87 9.36
N ARG A 24 0.01 -2.18 10.61
CA ARG A 24 0.61 -3.27 11.38
C ARG A 24 -0.06 -4.60 11.02
N ARG A 25 0.76 -5.65 10.89
CA ARG A 25 0.32 -7.05 10.72
C ARG A 25 -0.64 -7.28 9.53
N ASN A 26 -0.39 -6.60 8.41
CA ASN A 26 -1.20 -6.72 7.18
C ASN A 26 -0.49 -7.43 6.01
N THR A 27 0.78 -7.83 6.19
CA THR A 27 1.59 -8.49 5.15
C THR A 27 1.74 -9.98 5.52
N PRO A 28 1.03 -10.89 4.85
CA PRO A 28 0.91 -12.30 5.27
C PRO A 28 2.16 -13.17 5.01
N GLY A 29 3.10 -12.70 4.19
CA GLY A 29 4.32 -13.42 3.83
C GLY A 29 5.52 -12.51 3.63
N ASP A 30 6.59 -13.08 3.08
CA ASP A 30 7.77 -12.35 2.65
C ASP A 30 7.63 -11.89 1.18
N HIS A 31 7.94 -10.62 0.96
CA HIS A 31 7.88 -9.97 -0.35
C HIS A 31 9.24 -10.02 -1.05
N TYR A 32 10.33 -10.14 -0.29
CA TYR A 32 11.68 -9.98 -0.82
C TYR A 32 12.01 -10.94 -1.97
N PRO A 33 11.68 -12.25 -1.90
CA PRO A 33 11.96 -13.19 -2.99
C PRO A 33 11.33 -12.78 -4.32
N VAL A 34 10.11 -12.23 -4.31
CA VAL A 34 9.41 -11.78 -5.53
C VAL A 34 10.08 -10.53 -6.10
N LEU A 35 10.51 -9.61 -5.24
CA LEU A 35 11.14 -8.36 -5.68
C LEU A 35 12.47 -8.57 -6.39
N ILE A 36 13.27 -9.54 -5.92
CA ILE A 36 14.57 -9.88 -6.51
C ILE A 36 14.46 -10.91 -7.64
N GLY A 37 13.25 -11.41 -7.94
CA GLY A 37 13.03 -12.42 -8.96
C GLY A 37 13.64 -13.79 -8.62
N ARG A 38 13.74 -14.13 -7.33
CA ARG A 38 14.19 -15.46 -6.88
C ARG A 38 13.15 -16.51 -7.28
N ASP A 39 13.62 -17.68 -7.69
CA ASP A 39 12.73 -18.82 -7.89
C ASP A 39 12.19 -19.32 -6.55
N ILE A 40 10.85 -19.36 -6.48
CA ILE A 40 10.08 -19.81 -5.34
C ILE A 40 9.19 -20.91 -5.87
N ARG A 41 9.19 -22.06 -5.20
CA ARG A 41 8.30 -23.17 -5.56
C ARG A 41 6.84 -22.73 -5.43
N LYS A 42 5.96 -23.27 -6.27
CA LYS A 42 4.55 -22.85 -6.34
C LYS A 42 3.78 -23.08 -5.02
N ASP A 43 4.10 -24.15 -4.32
CA ASP A 43 3.60 -24.51 -3.00
C ASP A 43 4.02 -23.53 -1.89
N ALA A 44 5.16 -22.85 -2.04
CA ALA A 44 5.67 -21.89 -1.07
C ALA A 44 5.02 -20.49 -1.17
N PHE A 45 4.00 -20.28 -2.01
CA PHE A 45 3.24 -19.04 -2.05
C PHE A 45 2.12 -19.00 -1.01
N CYS A 46 1.78 -17.79 -0.53
CA CYS A 46 0.61 -17.59 0.33
C CYS A 46 -0.70 -18.10 -0.30
N ASN A 47 -0.81 -18.05 -1.64
CA ASN A 47 -1.89 -18.71 -2.37
C ASN A 47 -1.35 -19.36 -3.66
N PRO A 48 -1.08 -20.68 -3.64
CA PRO A 48 -0.60 -21.43 -4.80
C PRO A 48 -1.58 -21.48 -5.98
N TYR A 49 -2.86 -21.20 -5.77
CA TYR A 49 -3.91 -21.32 -6.80
C TYR A 49 -4.19 -20.01 -7.52
N HIS A 50 -3.50 -18.93 -7.16
CA HIS A 50 -3.71 -17.63 -7.79
C HIS A 50 -3.22 -17.66 -9.26
N PRO A 51 -3.96 -17.10 -10.24
CA PRO A 51 -3.58 -17.16 -11.66
C PRO A 51 -2.16 -16.63 -11.95
N ALA A 52 -1.76 -15.58 -11.23
CA ALA A 52 -0.42 -15.01 -11.33
C ALA A 52 0.72 -15.97 -10.96
N THR A 53 0.47 -17.06 -10.22
CA THR A 53 1.50 -18.05 -9.87
C THR A 53 1.93 -18.90 -11.06
N ASN A 54 1.09 -19.00 -12.10
CA ASN A 54 1.37 -19.75 -13.32
C ASN A 54 2.18 -18.93 -14.33
N VAL A 55 2.35 -17.62 -14.10
CA VAL A 55 3.13 -16.75 -14.98
C VAL A 55 4.63 -16.96 -14.73
N PRO A 56 5.45 -17.15 -15.79
CA PRO A 56 6.90 -17.27 -15.64
C PRO A 56 7.51 -16.08 -14.86
N ARG A 57 8.40 -16.37 -13.91
CA ARG A 57 8.87 -15.39 -12.90
C ARG A 57 9.59 -14.18 -13.48
N ARG A 58 10.39 -14.39 -14.51
CA ARG A 58 11.09 -13.32 -15.24
C ARG A 58 10.12 -12.34 -15.89
N ILE A 59 8.96 -12.83 -16.33
CA ILE A 59 7.89 -12.01 -16.92
C ILE A 59 7.08 -11.34 -15.81
N LEU A 60 6.73 -12.09 -14.77
CA LEU A 60 5.93 -11.61 -13.65
C LEU A 60 6.60 -10.45 -12.90
N SER A 61 7.88 -10.59 -12.54
CA SER A 61 8.62 -9.53 -11.83
C SER A 61 8.67 -8.21 -12.61
N LYS A 62 8.67 -8.27 -13.95
CA LYS A 62 8.63 -7.11 -14.85
C LYS A 62 7.23 -6.55 -15.07
N SER A 63 6.19 -7.38 -14.95
CA SER A 63 4.80 -6.97 -15.18
C SER A 63 4.14 -6.37 -13.95
N LEU A 64 4.68 -6.63 -12.75
CA LEU A 64 4.16 -6.07 -11.51
C LEU A 64 4.27 -4.54 -11.49
N PRO A 65 3.25 -3.82 -10.95
CA PRO A 65 3.25 -2.37 -10.95
C PRO A 65 4.43 -1.82 -10.15
N ARG A 66 5.23 -0.98 -10.80
CA ARG A 66 6.39 -0.33 -10.20
C ARG A 66 6.39 1.16 -10.55
N TYR A 67 6.27 2.00 -9.53
CA TYR A 67 6.50 3.43 -9.60
C TYR A 67 7.95 3.72 -9.16
N LYS A 68 8.67 4.55 -9.92
CA LYS A 68 10.07 4.87 -9.64
C LYS A 68 10.35 6.36 -9.88
N ARG A 69 10.77 7.04 -8.82
CA ARG A 69 11.41 8.36 -8.81
C ARG A 69 12.73 8.28 -8.05
N PRO A 70 13.65 9.26 -8.18
CA PRO A 70 14.92 9.27 -7.43
C PRO A 70 14.71 9.14 -5.92
N SER A 71 13.76 9.91 -5.37
CA SER A 71 13.52 9.95 -3.92
C SER A 71 12.62 8.83 -3.39
N LEU A 72 11.89 8.12 -4.26
CA LEU A 72 10.92 7.10 -3.87
C LEU A 72 10.71 6.05 -4.96
N GLN A 73 10.79 4.78 -4.57
CA GLN A 73 10.28 3.68 -5.38
C GLN A 73 9.15 2.97 -4.65
N VAL A 74 8.12 2.55 -5.38
CA VAL A 74 7.01 1.77 -4.84
C VAL A 74 6.74 0.60 -5.80
N GLN A 75 6.79 -0.61 -5.29
CA GLN A 75 6.44 -1.81 -6.05
C GLN A 75 5.27 -2.53 -5.40
N ALA A 76 4.24 -2.83 -6.18
CA ALA A 76 3.07 -3.54 -5.69
C ALA A 76 3.15 -5.02 -6.06
N VAL A 77 2.92 -5.87 -5.05
CA VAL A 77 2.94 -7.32 -5.17
C VAL A 77 1.63 -7.88 -4.61
N PRO A 78 0.89 -8.74 -5.35
CA PRO A 78 -0.26 -9.44 -4.82
C PRO A 78 0.13 -10.23 -3.58
N LYS A 79 -0.70 -10.19 -2.53
CA LYS A 79 -0.48 -10.95 -1.30
C LYS A 79 -0.37 -12.46 -1.56
N ALA A 80 -1.08 -12.95 -2.58
CA ALA A 80 -1.01 -14.31 -3.07
C ALA A 80 0.41 -14.74 -3.48
N LEU A 81 1.19 -13.83 -4.04
CA LEU A 81 2.55 -14.09 -4.53
C LEU A 81 3.63 -13.95 -3.46
N LEU A 82 3.28 -13.55 -2.23
CA LEU A 82 4.26 -13.49 -1.15
C LEU A 82 4.71 -14.91 -0.78
N ALA A 83 6.00 -15.06 -0.48
CA ALA A 83 6.53 -16.31 0.02
C ALA A 83 5.96 -16.57 1.43
N CYS A 84 5.26 -17.68 1.56
CA CYS A 84 4.74 -18.19 2.80
C CYS A 84 5.79 -19.13 3.37
N VAL A 85 6.59 -18.64 4.32
CA VAL A 85 7.48 -19.50 5.09
C VAL A 85 6.60 -20.50 5.87
N ASP A 86 7.00 -21.77 5.88
CA ASP A 86 6.27 -22.84 6.55
C ASP A 86 5.86 -22.46 7.98
N SER A 87 4.67 -22.92 8.36
CA SER A 87 4.00 -22.64 9.63
C SER A 87 4.86 -22.89 10.88
N GLN A 88 5.88 -23.75 10.81
CA GLN A 88 6.81 -24.02 11.90
C GLN A 88 7.85 -22.90 12.16
N GLU A 89 8.25 -22.13 11.15
CA GLU A 89 9.16 -20.98 11.34
C GLU A 89 8.41 -19.67 11.64
N ARG A 90 7.11 -19.60 11.29
CA ARG A 90 6.25 -18.45 11.58
C ARG A 90 6.14 -18.15 13.08
N THR A 91 6.13 -19.17 13.93
CA THR A 91 6.01 -19.02 15.40
C THR A 91 7.23 -18.35 16.05
N ARG A 92 8.42 -18.40 15.44
CA ARG A 92 9.64 -17.82 16.05
C ARG A 92 9.88 -16.36 15.70
N SER A 93 9.39 -15.86 14.55
CA SER A 93 9.88 -14.58 14.00
C SER A 93 8.80 -13.55 13.67
N ARG A 94 7.52 -13.93 13.49
CA ARG A 94 6.49 -12.96 13.06
C ARG A 94 5.10 -13.27 13.63
N PRO A 95 4.47 -12.34 14.37
CA PRO A 95 3.11 -12.54 14.82
C PRO A 95 2.16 -12.67 13.61
N PRO A 96 1.10 -13.50 13.70
CA PRO A 96 0.15 -13.70 12.62
C PRO A 96 -0.49 -12.37 12.20
N PRO A 97 -0.96 -12.26 10.94
CA PRO A 97 -1.73 -11.11 10.52
C PRO A 97 -2.93 -10.91 11.45
N LEU A 98 -3.24 -9.64 11.76
CA LEU A 98 -4.45 -9.34 12.51
C LEU A 98 -5.63 -9.58 11.57
N ASN A 99 -6.32 -10.69 11.74
CA ASN A 99 -7.60 -10.86 11.09
C ASN A 99 -8.53 -9.74 11.60
N PRO A 100 -9.26 -9.05 10.71
CA PRO A 100 -10.37 -8.21 11.17
C PRO A 100 -11.33 -9.11 11.96
N PRO A 101 -11.99 -8.59 13.02
CA PRO A 101 -12.97 -9.35 13.77
C PRO A 101 -14.04 -9.87 12.81
N SER A 102 -14.49 -11.10 13.07
CA SER A 102 -15.52 -11.80 12.29
C SER A 102 -16.84 -11.03 12.22
N VAL A 103 -17.07 -10.11 13.16
CA VAL A 103 -18.17 -9.13 13.13
C VAL A 103 -17.56 -7.75 12.87
N PRO A 104 -17.92 -7.08 11.76
CA PRO A 104 -17.44 -5.73 11.48
C PRO A 104 -18.06 -4.76 12.48
N ALA A 105 -17.39 -4.51 13.61
CA ALA A 105 -17.80 -3.42 14.48
C ALA A 105 -17.78 -2.10 13.67
N PRO A 106 -18.67 -1.13 13.96
CA PRO A 106 -18.76 0.14 13.22
C PRO A 106 -17.44 0.91 13.14
N GLU A 107 -16.49 0.61 14.03
CA GLU A 107 -15.15 1.19 14.03
C GLU A 107 -14.30 0.70 12.83
N TRP A 108 -14.45 -0.55 12.41
CA TRP A 108 -13.65 -1.14 11.31
C TRP A 108 -14.06 -0.64 9.93
N SER A 109 -15.29 -0.14 9.77
CA SER A 109 -15.69 0.52 8.52
C SER A 109 -14.97 1.86 8.30
N ARG A 110 -14.48 2.49 9.37
CA ARG A 110 -13.74 3.76 9.35
C ARG A 110 -12.22 3.59 9.30
N ILE A 111 -11.72 2.36 9.27
CA ILE A 111 -10.29 2.03 9.27
C ILE A 111 -9.96 1.29 7.98
N VAL A 112 -8.97 1.80 7.24
CA VAL A 112 -8.45 1.11 6.05
C VAL A 112 -7.18 0.36 6.45
N THR A 113 -7.04 -0.91 6.04
CA THR A 113 -5.76 -1.62 6.25
C THR A 113 -4.88 -1.51 5.02
N MET A 114 -3.59 -1.36 5.23
CA MET A 114 -2.59 -1.29 4.18
C MET A 114 -1.40 -2.18 4.51
N SER A 115 -1.01 -3.03 3.55
CA SER A 115 0.26 -3.76 3.60
C SER A 115 1.35 -2.87 2.99
N ALA A 116 2.12 -2.20 3.85
CA ALA A 116 3.14 -1.23 3.44
C ALA A 116 4.51 -1.51 4.08
N PRO A 117 5.18 -2.64 3.76
CA PRO A 117 6.57 -2.84 4.14
C PRO A 117 7.45 -1.75 3.52
N MET A 118 8.49 -1.34 4.25
CA MET A 118 9.43 -0.31 3.80
C MET A 118 10.86 -0.84 3.88
N ILE A 119 11.58 -0.80 2.76
CA ILE A 119 12.99 -1.19 2.70
C ILE A 119 13.82 0.06 3.00
N VAL A 120 14.18 0.21 4.27
CA VAL A 120 14.97 1.34 4.78
C VAL A 120 16.25 0.75 5.38
N ALA A 121 17.18 0.34 4.53
CA ALA A 121 18.38 -0.39 4.93
C ALA A 121 19.53 0.56 5.33
N LYS A 122 20.44 0.07 6.21
CA LYS A 122 21.62 0.82 6.68
C LYS A 122 22.47 1.36 5.53
N LYS A 123 22.73 0.51 4.53
CA LYS A 123 23.55 0.82 3.35
C LYS A 123 22.83 1.71 2.33
N LEU A 124 21.49 1.67 2.30
CA LEU A 124 20.69 2.38 1.31
C LEU A 124 20.33 3.81 1.75
N VAL A 125 20.11 4.01 3.05
CA VAL A 125 19.50 5.24 3.57
C VAL A 125 20.41 5.95 4.57
N SER A 126 20.69 5.32 5.72
CA SER A 126 21.54 5.92 6.74
C SER A 126 21.97 4.88 7.77
N LYS A 127 23.18 5.04 8.33
CA LYS A 127 23.65 4.23 9.46
C LYS A 127 22.79 4.45 10.72
N ASP A 128 22.23 5.64 10.89
CA ASP A 128 21.42 6.02 12.04
C ASP A 128 20.00 5.43 11.97
N ALA A 129 19.62 4.67 12.99
CA ALA A 129 18.29 4.08 13.12
C ALA A 129 17.17 5.13 13.31
N VAL A 130 17.49 6.28 13.93
CA VAL A 130 16.53 7.38 14.15
C VAL A 130 16.10 7.98 12.83
N VAL A 131 17.06 8.29 11.94
CA VAL A 131 16.79 8.76 10.58
C VAL A 131 15.88 7.79 9.83
N ARG A 132 16.20 6.49 9.85
CA ARG A 132 15.39 5.46 9.17
C ARG A 132 13.98 5.37 9.74
N ARG A 133 13.81 5.40 11.08
CA ARG A 133 12.49 5.43 11.73
C ARG A 133 11.70 6.68 11.36
N LYS A 134 12.35 7.85 11.28
CA LYS A 134 11.71 9.12 10.91
C LYS A 134 11.22 9.09 9.46
N ILE A 135 11.99 8.53 8.53
CA ILE A 135 11.54 8.31 7.14
C ILE A 135 10.26 7.45 7.10
N VAL A 136 10.26 6.30 7.79
CA VAL A 136 9.08 5.42 7.86
C VAL A 136 7.85 6.15 8.39
N ARG A 137 8.03 6.94 9.47
CA ARG A 137 6.93 7.73 10.07
C ARG A 137 6.41 8.79 9.11
N ARG A 138 7.30 9.53 8.42
CA ARG A 138 6.92 10.56 7.46
C ARG A 138 6.10 9.99 6.30
N VAL A 139 6.55 8.88 5.71
CA VAL A 139 5.81 8.23 4.61
C VAL A 139 4.45 7.74 5.10
N LYS A 140 4.36 7.06 6.25
CA LYS A 140 3.07 6.59 6.80
C LYS A 140 2.13 7.73 7.15
N PHE A 141 2.66 8.83 7.68
CA PHE A 141 1.87 10.01 7.98
C PHE A 141 1.31 10.66 6.71
N ALA A 142 2.14 10.83 5.68
CA ALA A 142 1.70 11.36 4.39
C ALA A 142 0.66 10.45 3.71
N LEU A 143 0.85 9.12 3.71
CA LEU A 143 -0.16 8.16 3.26
C LEU A 143 -1.48 8.32 4.04
N GLY A 144 -1.37 8.51 5.36
CA GLY A 144 -2.49 8.84 6.24
C GLY A 144 -3.28 10.04 5.74
N LEU A 145 -2.60 11.17 5.48
CA LEU A 145 -3.23 12.39 4.97
C LEU A 145 -3.91 12.18 3.61
N ILE A 146 -3.25 11.50 2.68
CA ILE A 146 -3.79 11.24 1.34
C ILE A 146 -5.09 10.45 1.40
N VAL A 147 -5.11 9.34 2.16
CA VAL A 147 -6.25 8.41 2.13
C VAL A 147 -7.38 8.87 3.04
N THR A 148 -7.06 9.45 4.21
CA THR A 148 -8.08 9.84 5.21
C THR A 148 -8.65 11.24 5.00
N ARG A 149 -7.96 12.11 4.26
CA ARG A 149 -8.34 13.51 4.03
C ARG A 149 -8.23 13.94 2.57
N GLY A 150 -7.99 13.01 1.66
CA GLY A 150 -7.81 13.34 0.25
C GLY A 150 -6.68 14.34 -0.01
N ALA A 151 -5.70 14.48 0.89
CA ALA A 151 -4.77 15.60 0.88
C ALA A 151 -4.05 15.78 -0.46
N ASP A 152 -3.98 17.02 -0.92
CA ASP A 152 -3.31 17.42 -2.15
C ASP A 152 -2.60 18.78 -1.99
N VAL A 153 -1.96 19.26 -3.06
CA VAL A 153 -1.27 20.55 -3.09
C VAL A 153 -1.88 21.45 -4.15
N GLU A 154 -2.26 22.66 -3.75
CA GLU A 154 -2.75 23.70 -4.65
C GLU A 154 -1.83 24.92 -4.61
N LYS A 155 -1.77 25.65 -5.73
CA LYS A 155 -1.09 26.95 -5.81
C LYS A 155 -2.13 28.03 -5.53
N VAL A 156 -1.95 28.76 -4.44
CA VAL A 156 -2.83 29.86 -4.05
C VAL A 156 -2.04 31.17 -4.17
N ARG A 157 -2.67 32.20 -4.73
CA ARG A 157 -2.11 33.56 -4.75
C ARG A 157 -2.40 34.24 -3.42
N SER A 158 -1.35 34.75 -2.78
CA SER A 158 -1.45 35.59 -1.59
C SER A 158 -2.14 36.92 -1.94
N ALA A 159 -2.63 37.62 -0.92
CA ALA A 159 -3.12 38.99 -1.06
C ALA A 159 -2.05 39.95 -1.60
N GLU A 160 -0.76 39.65 -1.37
CA GLU A 160 0.38 40.39 -1.92
C GLU A 160 0.79 39.95 -3.35
N GLY A 161 0.04 39.05 -3.99
CA GLY A 161 0.30 38.58 -5.36
C GLY A 161 1.30 37.42 -5.49
N GLU A 162 1.95 36.99 -4.40
CA GLU A 162 2.87 35.85 -4.42
C GLU A 162 2.15 34.50 -4.55
N GLU A 163 2.59 33.63 -5.45
CA GLU A 163 2.09 32.25 -5.54
C GLU A 163 2.74 31.35 -4.48
N ARG A 164 1.92 30.73 -3.63
CA ARG A 164 2.36 29.80 -2.59
C ARG A 164 1.68 28.43 -2.76
N GLU A 165 2.48 27.38 -2.64
CA GLU A 165 1.96 26.01 -2.59
C GLU A 165 1.45 25.70 -1.19
N VAL A 166 0.16 25.41 -1.08
CA VAL A 166 -0.51 25.05 0.17
C VAL A 166 -1.07 23.64 0.11
N LEU A 167 -1.08 22.96 1.26
CA LEU A 167 -1.75 21.68 1.39
C LEU A 167 -3.24 21.91 1.55
N VAL A 168 -4.05 21.17 0.81
CA VAL A 168 -5.51 21.27 0.85
C VAL A 168 -6.14 19.93 1.19
N GLU A 169 -7.30 19.99 1.84
CA GLU A 169 -8.17 18.85 2.09
C GLU A 169 -9.00 18.57 0.83
N GLY A 170 -9.08 17.29 0.49
CA GLY A 170 -9.88 16.78 -0.62
C GLY A 170 -10.74 15.60 -0.16
N GLU A 171 -11.25 14.84 -1.13
CA GLU A 171 -12.10 13.70 -0.80
C GLU A 171 -11.29 12.49 -0.31
N PRO A 172 -11.61 11.92 0.87
CA PRO A 172 -10.98 10.69 1.34
C PRO A 172 -11.34 9.53 0.42
N SER A 173 -10.35 8.73 0.02
CA SER A 173 -10.55 7.62 -0.91
C SER A 173 -9.93 6.32 -0.39
N ARG A 174 -10.80 5.36 -0.07
CA ARG A 174 -10.40 3.98 0.29
C ARG A 174 -9.84 3.22 -0.90
N ASP A 175 -10.30 3.56 -2.10
CA ASP A 175 -10.02 2.82 -3.34
C ASP A 175 -8.58 2.95 -3.81
N LEU A 176 -7.84 3.93 -3.29
CA LEU A 176 -6.39 4.06 -3.45
C LEU A 176 -5.62 2.88 -2.84
N ILE A 177 -6.25 2.08 -1.96
CA ILE A 177 -5.61 0.93 -1.30
C ILE A 177 -6.36 -0.37 -1.63
N ARG A 178 -5.74 -1.19 -2.48
CA ARG A 178 -6.18 -2.55 -2.77
C ARG A 178 -5.79 -3.49 -1.62
N GLN A 179 -6.80 -4.10 -1.01
CA GLN A 179 -6.62 -4.92 0.19
C GLN A 179 -5.81 -6.19 -0.08
N ASP A 180 -5.87 -6.76 -1.28
CA ASP A 180 -5.14 -7.98 -1.63
C ASP A 180 -3.72 -7.74 -2.15
N TRP A 181 -3.24 -6.49 -2.06
CA TRP A 181 -1.92 -6.10 -2.52
C TRP A 181 -1.00 -5.65 -1.37
N THR A 182 0.30 -5.80 -1.60
CA THR A 182 1.38 -5.33 -0.74
C THR A 182 2.18 -4.29 -1.48
N TYR A 183 2.27 -3.10 -0.90
CA TYR A 183 2.95 -1.94 -1.44
C TYR A 183 4.32 -1.82 -0.77
N VAL A 184 5.37 -2.26 -1.46
CA VAL A 184 6.73 -2.19 -0.93
C VAL A 184 7.33 -0.84 -1.29
N PHE A 185 7.58 -0.03 -0.26
CA PHE A 185 8.19 1.29 -0.42
C PHE A 185 9.71 1.21 -0.23
N VAL A 186 10.44 1.89 -1.09
CA VAL A 186 11.89 2.08 -1.01
C VAL A 186 12.17 3.59 -1.04
N PRO A 187 12.01 4.29 0.10
CA PRO A 187 12.29 5.72 0.19
C PRO A 187 13.80 5.98 0.23
N ALA A 188 14.25 7.04 -0.45
CA ALA A 188 15.62 7.53 -0.37
C ALA A 188 15.86 8.37 0.91
N LEU A 189 17.13 8.71 1.18
CA LEU A 189 17.51 9.56 2.31
C LEU A 189 16.86 10.94 2.26
N GLU A 190 16.66 11.51 1.07
CA GLU A 190 16.04 12.83 0.86
C GLU A 190 14.65 12.95 1.52
N VAL A 191 13.90 11.85 1.58
CA VAL A 191 12.57 11.79 2.22
C VAL A 191 12.63 12.20 3.71
N TYR A 192 13.79 12.08 4.35
CA TYR A 192 14.00 12.51 5.73
C TYR A 192 13.70 14.00 5.95
N ARG A 193 14.06 14.85 4.98
CA ARG A 193 13.88 16.32 5.02
C ARG A 193 12.89 16.85 3.99
N MET A 194 12.40 16.01 3.08
CA MET A 194 11.47 16.39 2.02
C MET A 194 10.19 17.05 2.58
N PRO A 195 9.85 18.28 2.18
CA PRO A 195 8.59 18.94 2.57
C PRO A 195 7.36 18.10 2.20
N TYR A 196 6.30 18.17 3.02
CA TYR A 196 5.07 17.41 2.74
C TYR A 196 4.37 17.87 1.45
N LYS A 197 4.53 19.13 1.05
CA LYS A 197 4.10 19.65 -0.25
C LYS A 197 4.76 18.97 -1.46
N ILE A 198 5.90 18.29 -1.27
CA ILE A 198 6.54 17.48 -2.32
C ILE A 198 6.20 16.00 -2.13
N LEU A 199 6.27 15.52 -0.88
CA LEU A 199 6.06 14.10 -0.56
C LEU A 199 4.63 13.63 -0.82
N ILE A 200 3.61 14.46 -0.53
CA ILE A 200 2.19 14.11 -0.69
C ILE A 200 1.84 13.90 -2.17
N PRO A 201 2.10 14.85 -3.09
CA PRO A 201 1.85 14.64 -4.52
C PRO A 201 2.58 13.42 -5.08
N MET A 202 3.86 13.23 -4.71
CA MET A 202 4.65 12.08 -5.16
C MET A 202 4.05 10.73 -4.72
N LEU A 203 3.61 10.64 -3.45
CA LEU A 203 2.96 9.42 -2.96
C LEU A 203 1.57 9.21 -3.57
N ARG A 204 0.81 10.29 -3.80
CA ARG A 204 -0.50 10.25 -4.45
C ARG A 204 -0.38 9.75 -5.90
N GLU A 205 0.56 10.29 -6.66
CA GLU A 205 0.90 9.84 -8.01
C GLU A 205 1.27 8.35 -8.01
N ALA A 206 2.11 7.91 -7.07
CA ALA A 206 2.48 6.51 -6.93
C ALA A 206 1.28 5.59 -6.65
N LEU A 207 0.39 5.98 -5.74
CA LEU A 207 -0.82 5.21 -5.41
C LEU A 207 -1.79 5.14 -6.58
N LEU A 208 -2.03 6.25 -7.27
CA LEU A 208 -2.92 6.31 -8.44
C LEU A 208 -2.37 5.43 -9.57
N PHE A 209 -1.07 5.57 -9.88
CA PHE A 209 -0.39 4.76 -10.90
C PHE A 209 -0.50 3.26 -10.57
N ILE A 210 -0.19 2.87 -9.34
CA ILE A 210 -0.28 1.47 -8.92
C ILE A 210 -1.73 0.99 -8.97
N THR A 211 -2.68 1.77 -8.48
CA THR A 211 -4.10 1.38 -8.44
C THR A 211 -4.66 1.14 -9.85
N ALA A 212 -4.32 2.00 -10.81
CA ALA A 212 -4.68 1.80 -12.20
C ALA A 212 -4.07 0.52 -12.78
N ARG A 213 -2.77 0.28 -12.56
CA ARG A 213 -2.06 -0.89 -13.08
C ARG A 213 -2.51 -2.21 -12.44
N THR A 214 -2.72 -2.21 -11.12
CA THR A 214 -3.25 -3.38 -10.40
C THR A 214 -4.63 -3.76 -10.92
N HIS A 215 -5.52 -2.80 -11.17
CA HIS A 215 -6.84 -3.07 -11.72
C HIS A 215 -6.78 -3.75 -13.11
N VAL A 216 -5.87 -3.32 -13.99
CA VAL A 216 -5.65 -3.98 -15.29
C VAL A 216 -5.15 -5.41 -15.12
N LEU A 217 -4.22 -5.65 -14.20
CA LEU A 217 -3.70 -6.99 -13.93
C LEU A 217 -4.75 -7.92 -13.33
N GLU A 218 -5.56 -7.44 -12.39
CA GLU A 218 -6.64 -8.23 -11.79
C GLU A 218 -7.67 -8.65 -12.84
N LYS A 219 -8.07 -7.73 -13.74
CA LYS A 219 -8.94 -8.08 -14.87
C LYS A 219 -8.33 -9.17 -15.76
N ARG A 220 -7.05 -9.05 -16.09
CA ARG A 220 -6.33 -10.05 -16.90
C ARG A 220 -6.17 -11.39 -16.19
N TRP A 221 -6.00 -11.39 -14.88
CA TRP A 221 -5.88 -12.64 -14.12
C TRP A 221 -7.24 -13.30 -13.89
N ALA A 222 -8.32 -12.52 -13.77
CA ALA A 222 -9.67 -13.05 -13.69
C ALA A 222 -10.05 -13.84 -14.96
N THR A 223 -9.63 -13.40 -16.15
CA THR A 223 -9.86 -14.15 -17.40
C THR A 223 -9.05 -15.44 -17.52
N LEU A 224 -7.99 -15.58 -16.71
CA LEU A 224 -7.12 -16.76 -16.68
C LEU A 224 -7.47 -17.72 -15.53
N ALA A 225 -8.37 -17.32 -14.64
CA ALA A 225 -8.78 -18.15 -13.52
C ALA A 225 -9.70 -19.27 -14.03
N PRO A 226 -9.43 -20.55 -13.69
CA PRO A 226 -10.41 -21.60 -13.93
C PRO A 226 -11.67 -21.33 -13.08
N GLU A 227 -12.85 -21.61 -13.63
CA GLU A 227 -14.15 -21.57 -12.93
C GLU A 227 -14.05 -22.23 -11.54
N PRO A 228 -14.64 -21.65 -10.48
CA PRO A 228 -14.61 -22.25 -9.16
C PRO A 228 -15.33 -23.61 -9.16
N ARG A 229 -14.62 -24.68 -8.79
CA ARG A 229 -15.25 -25.99 -8.58
C ARG A 229 -16.24 -25.91 -7.40
N PRO A 230 -17.47 -26.46 -7.54
CA PRO A 230 -18.53 -26.34 -6.53
C PRO A 230 -18.23 -27.01 -5.18
N ASP A 231 -17.20 -27.86 -5.09
CA ASP A 231 -16.96 -28.70 -3.90
C ASP A 231 -16.00 -28.11 -2.84
N ALA A 232 -15.49 -26.89 -3.03
CA ALA A 232 -14.60 -26.27 -2.05
C ALA A 232 -15.36 -25.74 -0.82
N LYS A 233 -15.83 -26.63 0.06
CA LYS A 233 -16.55 -26.32 1.33
C LYS A 233 -15.76 -25.47 2.35
N ASN A 234 -14.57 -24.98 2.02
CA ASN A 234 -13.78 -24.04 2.84
C ASN A 234 -13.76 -22.62 2.24
N VAL A 235 -14.95 -22.09 1.93
CA VAL A 235 -15.17 -20.72 1.43
C VAL A 235 -15.15 -19.68 2.58
N ARG A 236 -14.05 -19.59 3.33
CA ARG A 236 -13.74 -18.39 4.14
C ARG A 236 -12.67 -17.50 3.52
N PHE A 237 -11.82 -18.05 2.64
CA PHE A 237 -10.83 -17.27 1.88
C PHE A 237 -11.27 -16.89 0.46
N LEU A 238 -12.32 -17.54 -0.07
CA LEU A 238 -12.85 -17.28 -1.41
C LEU A 238 -13.92 -16.16 -1.45
N ARG A 239 -14.34 -15.61 -0.30
CA ARG A 239 -15.20 -14.40 -0.24
C ARG A 239 -14.46 -13.09 -0.55
N LEU A 240 -13.20 -13.14 -1.00
CA LEU A 240 -12.47 -11.96 -1.47
C LEU A 240 -12.70 -11.66 -2.96
N TRP A 241 -13.34 -12.57 -3.71
CA TRP A 241 -13.70 -12.37 -5.13
C TRP A 241 -15.10 -11.79 -5.35
N ARG A 242 -15.82 -11.42 -4.27
CA ARG A 242 -17.13 -10.76 -4.34
C ARG A 242 -17.13 -9.50 -3.49
N TYR A 243 -16.41 -8.48 -3.97
CA TYR A 243 -16.88 -7.11 -3.77
C TYR A 243 -17.38 -6.63 -5.14
N PRO A 244 -18.70 -6.52 -5.36
CA PRO A 244 -19.17 -5.54 -6.32
C PRO A 244 -18.78 -4.16 -5.74
N PHE A 245 -18.20 -3.34 -6.61
CA PHE A 245 -18.10 -1.88 -6.58
C PHE A 245 -18.35 -1.18 -5.23
#